data_AF-E5A1K9-F1
#
_entry.id   AF-E5A1K9-F1
#
_cell.length_a   1.000
_cell.length_b   1.000
_cell.length_c   1.000
_cell.angle_alpha   90.00
_cell.angle_beta   90.00
_cell.angle_gamma   90.00
#
_symmetry.space_group_name_H-M   'P 1'
#
loop_
_entity.id
_entity.type
_entity.pdbx_description
1 polymer ?
#
loop_
_entity_poly.entity_id
_entity_poly.type
_entity_poly.pdbx_seq_one_letter_code
_entity_poly.pdbx_strand_id
1 'polypeptide(L)'
;MSSWVSRATESRNAQLITTAAVSGVVVASTILGFQKARRMTRVADLKASIPDVSPDHHASRMTEYGAASTVFAPNLILEQLARNRVFLTDPGIAKLRSAFVIVVGCGGVGSHATAALARSGCSKLRLIDFDQVTLSSLNRHAVATLADVGTPKVHCLRKRLEQVTPWTHFECRNELFSEQTAAAQLAPMNEQPPDFVIDAIDNIDSKVALLAYCYKNNIKVISSMGAGCKSDPTRIFIGDISTSTDDPLSKSTRRKLRLQGVKDGIPVVYSTERPGPGKAELQPLSEEEVARGSVGELGVLADFRVRILPVLGTMPAIFGLAVANHVILSIADYPHEYLPSKSRDKMYDGILGALQGAEERLARALFIEEAQGLKVPITQDDVGYLVEEVYSGRSIISGLSTRLTLVRWKKPTANFVDERTPGQKCSMLTMKDLVLMTKEEATKHEKAVLKGEKRLDEVYDAETIARVEKRLQEEERYERLR
;
A
#
# COMPACT_ATOMS: atom_id res chain seq x y z
N MET A 1 -56.77 -19.99 -32.35
CA MET A 1 -56.15 -21.06 -31.53
C MET A 1 -57.17 -22.06 -30.95
N SER A 2 -58.48 -21.94 -31.19
CA SER A 2 -59.50 -22.86 -30.64
C SER A 2 -59.73 -24.16 -31.45
N SER A 3 -59.39 -24.22 -32.74
CA SER A 3 -59.64 -25.42 -33.56
C SER A 3 -58.55 -26.49 -33.52
N TRP A 4 -57.36 -26.17 -33.00
CA TRP A 4 -56.26 -27.12 -32.86
C TRP A 4 -56.40 -27.94 -31.58
N VAL A 5 -56.89 -27.31 -30.50
CA VAL A 5 -57.19 -27.96 -29.22
C VAL A 5 -58.33 -28.97 -29.37
N SER A 6 -59.36 -28.68 -30.16
CA SER A 6 -60.50 -29.62 -30.32
C SER A 6 -60.17 -30.87 -31.13
N ARG A 7 -59.26 -30.81 -32.12
CA ARG A 7 -58.84 -32.00 -32.88
C ARG A 7 -57.82 -32.85 -32.11
N ALA A 8 -57.02 -32.25 -31.24
CA ALA A 8 -56.12 -32.99 -30.38
C ALA A 8 -56.89 -33.79 -29.30
N THR A 9 -58.05 -33.31 -28.86
CA THR A 9 -58.87 -33.99 -27.83
C THR A 9 -59.68 -35.18 -28.32
N GLU A 10 -59.84 -35.41 -29.63
CA GLU A 10 -60.59 -36.56 -30.17
C GLU A 10 -59.70 -37.76 -30.51
N SER A 11 -58.38 -37.59 -30.53
CA SER A 11 -57.45 -38.70 -30.75
C SER A 11 -57.30 -39.55 -29.48
N ARG A 12 -57.68 -40.83 -29.57
CA ARG A 12 -57.56 -41.80 -28.46
C ARG A 12 -56.14 -41.87 -27.88
N ASN A 13 -55.12 -41.66 -28.71
CA ASN A 13 -53.72 -41.62 -28.28
C ASN A 13 -53.39 -40.33 -27.50
N ALA A 14 -53.94 -39.19 -27.91
CA ALA A 14 -53.74 -37.92 -27.19
C ALA A 14 -54.45 -37.92 -25.83
N GLN A 15 -55.63 -38.54 -25.72
CA GLN A 15 -56.31 -38.75 -24.44
C GLN A 15 -55.51 -39.66 -23.50
N LEU A 16 -54.92 -40.74 -24.01
CA LEU A 16 -54.07 -41.64 -23.23
C LEU A 16 -52.78 -40.94 -22.75
N ILE A 17 -52.12 -40.17 -23.62
CA ILE A 17 -50.92 -39.39 -23.27
C ILE A 17 -51.25 -38.34 -22.20
N THR A 18 -52.37 -37.63 -22.36
CA THR A 18 -52.81 -36.60 -21.40
C THR A 18 -53.15 -37.25 -20.05
N THR A 19 -53.84 -38.39 -20.05
CA THR A 19 -54.18 -39.14 -18.83
C THR A 19 -52.92 -39.67 -18.14
N ALA A 20 -51.93 -40.16 -18.89
CA ALA A 20 -50.66 -40.60 -18.35
C ALA A 20 -49.84 -39.44 -17.76
N ALA A 21 -49.82 -38.28 -18.43
CA ALA A 21 -49.13 -37.09 -17.94
C ALA A 21 -49.79 -36.54 -16.67
N VAL A 22 -51.13 -36.44 -16.64
CA VAL A 22 -51.87 -35.96 -15.47
C VAL A 22 -51.73 -36.93 -14.30
N SER A 23 -51.84 -38.24 -14.52
CA SER A 23 -51.65 -39.23 -13.45
C SER A 23 -50.21 -39.23 -12.93
N GLY A 24 -49.20 -39.09 -13.80
CA GLY A 24 -47.80 -38.93 -13.42
C GLY A 24 -47.56 -37.68 -12.56
N VAL A 25 -48.14 -36.54 -12.95
CA VAL A 25 -48.06 -35.28 -12.18
C VAL A 25 -48.74 -35.43 -10.81
N VAL A 26 -49.91 -36.05 -10.73
CA VAL A 26 -50.63 -36.26 -9.46
C VAL A 26 -49.86 -37.18 -8.52
N VAL A 27 -49.29 -38.28 -9.03
CA VAL A 27 -48.47 -39.21 -8.24
C VAL A 27 -47.17 -38.54 -7.78
N ALA A 28 -46.48 -37.81 -8.66
CA ALA A 28 -45.28 -37.07 -8.29
C ALA A 28 -45.58 -36.00 -7.22
N SER A 29 -46.68 -35.28 -7.38
CA SER A 29 -47.12 -34.24 -6.43
C SER A 29 -47.47 -34.80 -5.07
N THR A 30 -48.14 -35.95 -5.02
CA THR A 30 -48.48 -36.62 -3.76
C THR A 30 -47.25 -37.21 -3.08
N ILE A 31 -46.30 -37.81 -3.82
CA ILE A 31 -45.04 -38.31 -3.26
C ILE A 31 -44.20 -37.15 -2.71
N LEU A 32 -43.99 -36.08 -3.48
CA LEU A 32 -43.21 -34.92 -3.05
C LEU A 32 -43.87 -34.19 -1.88
N GLY A 33 -45.21 -34.07 -1.90
CA GLY A 33 -46.00 -33.53 -0.80
C GLY A 33 -45.83 -34.34 0.48
N PHE A 34 -45.93 -35.67 0.38
CA PHE A 34 -45.72 -36.57 1.52
C PHE A 34 -44.29 -36.53 2.06
N GLN A 35 -43.27 -36.50 1.18
CA GLN A 35 -41.88 -36.34 1.59
C GLN A 35 -41.64 -35.00 2.30
N LYS A 36 -42.24 -33.91 1.81
CA LYS A 36 -42.16 -32.59 2.44
C LYS A 36 -42.84 -32.60 3.82
N ALA A 37 -44.03 -33.17 3.93
CA ALA A 37 -44.74 -33.31 5.19
C ALA A 37 -43.92 -34.11 6.19
N ARG A 38 -43.42 -35.29 5.81
CA ARG A 38 -42.58 -36.16 6.64
C ARG A 38 -41.27 -35.48 7.08
N ARG A 39 -40.67 -34.66 6.21
CA ARG A 39 -39.50 -33.84 6.55
C ARG A 39 -39.85 -32.79 7.59
N MET A 40 -41.00 -32.11 7.45
CA MET A 40 -41.47 -31.13 8.43
C MET A 40 -41.71 -31.77 9.80
N THR A 41 -42.35 -32.94 9.86
CA THR A 41 -42.56 -33.66 11.14
C THR A 41 -41.25 -34.07 11.76
N ARG A 42 -40.33 -34.68 11.00
CA ARG A 42 -39.00 -35.05 11.53
C ARG A 42 -38.21 -33.86 12.05
N VAL A 43 -38.28 -32.71 11.37
CA VAL A 43 -37.61 -31.48 11.83
C VAL A 43 -38.28 -30.93 13.10
N ALA A 44 -39.61 -31.00 13.19
CA ALA A 44 -40.33 -30.61 14.39
C ALA A 44 -39.99 -31.52 15.57
N ASP A 45 -39.98 -32.84 15.37
CA ASP A 45 -39.60 -33.84 16.37
C ASP A 45 -38.13 -33.66 16.79
N LEU A 46 -37.22 -33.40 15.85
CA LEU A 46 -35.83 -33.08 16.17
C LEU A 46 -35.74 -31.83 17.04
N LYS A 47 -36.46 -30.76 16.68
CA LYS A 47 -36.47 -29.51 17.46
C LYS A 47 -37.07 -29.73 18.85
N ALA A 48 -38.11 -30.55 18.97
CA ALA A 48 -38.73 -30.90 20.25
C ALA A 48 -37.85 -31.84 21.09
N SER A 49 -36.97 -32.62 20.47
CA SER A 49 -35.99 -33.46 21.16
C SER A 49 -34.79 -32.68 21.73
N ILE A 50 -34.64 -31.41 21.35
CA ILE A 50 -33.63 -30.53 21.95
C ILE A 50 -34.16 -30.15 23.34
N PRO A 51 -33.48 -30.53 24.43
CA PRO A 51 -33.92 -30.17 25.78
C PRO A 51 -33.96 -28.65 25.95
N ASP A 52 -34.98 -28.15 26.67
CA ASP A 52 -35.04 -26.74 27.06
C ASP A 52 -33.85 -26.38 27.95
N VAL A 53 -33.31 -25.19 27.76
CA VAL A 53 -32.15 -24.70 28.50
C VAL A 53 -32.54 -24.52 29.96
N SER A 54 -32.07 -25.40 30.84
CA SER A 54 -32.26 -25.25 32.29
C SER A 54 -31.43 -24.07 32.83
N PRO A 55 -31.80 -23.47 33.98
CA PRO A 55 -30.97 -22.47 34.65
C PRO A 55 -29.55 -22.95 34.97
N ASP A 56 -29.36 -24.28 35.05
CA ASP A 56 -28.08 -24.94 35.33
C ASP A 56 -27.26 -25.27 34.07
N HIS A 57 -27.80 -25.00 32.87
CA HIS A 57 -27.07 -25.13 31.61
C HIS A 57 -26.19 -23.90 31.37
N HIS A 58 -24.93 -23.95 31.81
CA HIS A 58 -23.89 -22.98 31.44
C HIS A 58 -23.38 -23.18 30.01
N ALA A 59 -24.27 -23.39 29.03
CA ALA A 59 -23.89 -23.46 27.64
C ALA A 59 -23.72 -22.05 27.08
N SER A 60 -22.48 -21.57 27.02
CA SER A 60 -22.14 -20.37 26.26
C SER A 60 -22.50 -20.62 24.79
N ARG A 61 -23.38 -19.81 24.19
CA ARG A 61 -23.67 -19.94 22.75
C ARG A 61 -22.34 -19.82 21.99
N MET A 62 -22.08 -20.68 21.03
CA MET A 62 -20.94 -20.46 20.15
C MET A 62 -21.30 -19.33 19.17
N THR A 63 -20.34 -18.47 18.85
CA THR A 63 -20.47 -17.59 17.68
C THR A 63 -20.62 -18.46 16.43
N GLU A 64 -21.13 -17.89 15.34
CA GLU A 64 -21.21 -18.58 14.03
C GLU A 64 -19.85 -19.17 13.59
N TYR A 65 -18.75 -18.66 14.15
CA TYR A 65 -17.38 -19.06 13.86
C TYR A 65 -16.74 -19.99 14.90
N GLY A 66 -17.53 -20.47 15.87
CA GLY A 66 -17.12 -21.47 16.85
C GLY A 66 -16.32 -20.95 18.05
N ALA A 67 -16.38 -19.65 18.34
CA ALA A 67 -15.83 -19.07 19.57
C ALA A 67 -16.91 -18.99 20.67
N ALA A 68 -16.56 -18.97 21.95
CA ALA A 68 -17.55 -18.82 23.03
C ALA A 68 -18.18 -17.42 23.00
N SER A 69 -19.51 -17.31 23.02
CA SER A 69 -20.21 -16.03 23.06
C SER A 69 -19.99 -15.38 24.43
N THR A 70 -19.18 -14.32 24.43
CA THR A 70 -19.35 -13.13 25.27
C THR A 70 -19.06 -13.23 26.78
N VAL A 71 -18.53 -14.31 27.32
CA VAL A 71 -18.04 -14.31 28.72
C VAL A 71 -16.62 -14.83 28.79
N PHE A 72 -15.67 -14.03 28.28
CA PHE A 72 -14.27 -14.21 28.64
C PHE A 72 -14.00 -13.35 29.87
N ALA A 73 -13.82 -14.00 31.01
CA ALA A 73 -13.63 -13.30 32.27
C ALA A 73 -12.38 -12.38 32.19
N PRO A 74 -12.44 -11.12 32.67
CA PRO A 74 -11.34 -10.16 32.52
C PRO A 74 -9.98 -10.66 33.00
N ASN A 75 -9.97 -11.47 34.07
CA ASN A 75 -8.77 -12.12 34.60
C ASN A 75 -8.13 -13.10 33.62
N LEU A 76 -8.92 -13.87 32.86
CA LEU A 76 -8.40 -14.80 31.84
C LEU A 76 -7.77 -14.04 30.66
N ILE A 77 -8.33 -12.89 30.30
CA ILE A 77 -7.75 -12.05 29.25
C ILE A 77 -6.38 -11.53 29.70
N LEU A 78 -6.29 -11.04 30.95
CA LEU A 78 -5.02 -10.56 31.51
C LEU A 78 -3.99 -11.68 31.66
N GLU A 79 -4.42 -12.90 31.98
CA GLU A 79 -3.55 -14.08 32.02
C GLU A 79 -2.98 -14.40 30.63
N GLN A 80 -3.82 -14.42 29.59
CA GLN A 80 -3.36 -14.61 28.22
C GLN A 80 -2.41 -13.48 27.76
N LEU A 81 -2.58 -12.27 28.29
CA LEU A 81 -1.74 -11.10 28.00
C LEU A 81 -0.59 -10.92 29.01
N ALA A 82 -0.32 -11.88 29.91
CA ALA A 82 0.60 -11.67 31.04
C ALA A 82 1.99 -11.19 30.62
N ARG A 83 2.57 -11.75 29.55
CA ARG A 83 3.89 -11.33 29.04
C ARG A 83 3.87 -9.91 28.47
N ASN A 84 2.81 -9.57 27.74
CA ASN A 84 2.64 -8.23 27.19
C ASN A 84 2.42 -7.22 28.32
N ARG A 85 1.71 -7.61 29.38
CA ARG A 85 1.49 -6.81 30.58
C ARG A 85 2.78 -6.50 31.33
N VAL A 86 3.66 -7.48 31.47
CA VAL A 86 4.99 -7.26 32.07
C VAL A 86 5.83 -6.30 31.21
N PHE A 87 5.74 -6.39 29.88
CA PHE A 87 6.52 -5.55 28.98
C PHE A 87 5.98 -4.12 28.86
N LEU A 88 4.67 -3.95 28.60
CA LEU A 88 4.02 -2.67 28.35
C LEU A 88 3.50 -1.99 29.61
N THR A 89 3.55 -2.66 30.77
CA THR A 89 2.91 -2.27 32.04
C THR A 89 1.37 -2.24 31.95
N ASP A 90 0.71 -2.14 33.10
CA ASP A 90 -0.75 -2.03 33.19
C ASP A 90 -1.32 -0.83 32.40
N PRO A 91 -0.77 0.39 32.53
CA PRO A 91 -1.18 1.53 31.71
C PRO A 91 -1.07 1.30 30.20
N GLY A 92 0.04 0.72 29.73
CA GLY A 92 0.25 0.49 28.31
C GLY A 92 -0.72 -0.54 27.73
N ILE A 93 -0.98 -1.63 28.48
CA ILE A 93 -2.02 -2.60 28.10
C ILE A 93 -3.41 -1.97 28.11
N ALA A 94 -3.75 -1.15 29.10
CA ALA A 94 -5.04 -0.49 29.15
C ALA A 94 -5.29 0.37 27.90
N LYS A 95 -4.29 1.17 27.49
CA LYS A 95 -4.35 1.97 26.25
C LYS A 95 -4.52 1.11 25.00
N LEU A 96 -3.70 0.06 24.87
CA LEU A 96 -3.78 -0.86 23.72
C LEU A 96 -5.14 -1.56 23.65
N ARG A 97 -5.69 -1.95 24.79
CA ARG A 97 -7.01 -2.58 24.88
C ARG A 97 -8.13 -1.62 24.52
N SER A 98 -8.04 -0.33 24.86
CA SER A 98 -9.06 0.66 24.49
C SER A 98 -8.96 1.15 23.04
N ALA A 99 -7.81 0.95 22.40
CA ALA A 99 -7.53 1.50 21.08
C ALA A 99 -8.36 0.88 19.96
N PHE A 100 -8.73 1.73 19.00
CA PHE A 100 -9.37 1.38 17.74
C PHE A 100 -8.37 1.53 16.59
N VAL A 101 -8.02 0.41 15.95
CA VAL A 101 -7.08 0.38 14.82
C VAL A 101 -7.77 -0.08 13.54
N ILE A 102 -7.50 0.61 12.44
CA ILE A 102 -7.99 0.25 11.10
C ILE A 102 -6.85 -0.37 10.30
N VAL A 103 -7.07 -1.54 9.68
CA VAL A 103 -6.12 -2.19 8.78
C VAL A 103 -6.70 -2.20 7.37
N VAL A 104 -6.01 -1.54 6.44
CA VAL A 104 -6.39 -1.49 5.02
C VAL A 104 -5.46 -2.37 4.21
N GLY A 105 -6.02 -3.41 3.59
CA GLY A 105 -5.31 -4.52 2.99
C GLY A 105 -5.06 -5.66 3.98
N CYS A 106 -5.67 -6.81 3.73
CA CYS A 106 -5.60 -8.04 4.53
C CYS A 106 -4.78 -9.14 3.84
N GLY A 107 -3.82 -8.75 2.99
CA GLY A 107 -2.89 -9.67 2.32
C GLY A 107 -1.78 -10.21 3.24
N GLY A 108 -0.61 -10.50 2.67
CA GLY A 108 0.51 -11.09 3.42
C GLY A 108 1.02 -10.22 4.58
N VAL A 109 1.03 -8.89 4.43
CA VAL A 109 1.45 -7.97 5.49
C VAL A 109 0.32 -7.74 6.49
N GLY A 110 -0.84 -7.28 6.02
CA GLY A 110 -1.94 -6.88 6.89
C GLY A 110 -2.56 -8.01 7.70
N SER A 111 -2.58 -9.25 7.18
CA SER A 111 -3.03 -10.41 7.95
C SER A 111 -2.12 -10.70 9.15
N HIS A 112 -0.79 -10.57 8.98
CA HIS A 112 0.17 -10.74 10.08
C HIS A 112 0.09 -9.58 11.07
N ALA A 113 -0.06 -8.35 10.58
CA ALA A 113 -0.23 -7.18 11.46
C ALA A 113 -1.51 -7.31 12.32
N THR A 114 -2.63 -7.68 11.69
CA THR A 114 -3.91 -7.91 12.37
C THR A 114 -3.81 -9.01 13.43
N ALA A 115 -3.19 -10.15 13.08
CA ALA A 115 -3.01 -11.25 14.02
C ALA A 115 -2.14 -10.86 15.22
N ALA A 116 -1.05 -10.09 14.99
CA ALA A 116 -0.17 -9.61 16.04
C ALA A 116 -0.87 -8.59 16.97
N LEU A 117 -1.63 -7.65 16.40
CA LEU A 117 -2.40 -6.66 17.18
C LEU A 117 -3.46 -7.32 18.07
N ALA A 118 -4.28 -8.20 17.51
CA ALA A 118 -5.32 -8.90 18.25
C ALA A 118 -4.72 -9.71 19.40
N ARG A 119 -3.70 -10.53 19.10
CA ARG A 119 -2.99 -11.34 20.12
C ARG A 119 -2.28 -10.50 21.16
N SER A 120 -1.96 -9.25 20.85
CA SER A 120 -1.30 -8.35 21.80
C SER A 120 -2.25 -7.61 22.73
N GLY A 121 -3.56 -7.75 22.51
CA GLY A 121 -4.59 -7.19 23.37
C GLY A 121 -5.44 -6.09 22.73
N CYS A 122 -5.19 -5.70 21.48
CA CYS A 122 -6.05 -4.74 20.79
C CYS A 122 -7.48 -5.31 20.68
N SER A 123 -8.48 -4.55 21.14
CA SER A 123 -9.85 -5.04 21.26
C SER A 123 -10.77 -4.57 20.12
N LYS A 124 -10.37 -3.57 19.33
CA LYS A 124 -11.20 -2.98 18.27
C LYS A 124 -10.40 -2.88 16.98
N LEU A 125 -10.75 -3.71 16.01
CA LEU A 125 -10.08 -3.78 14.71
C LEU A 125 -11.10 -3.63 13.60
N ARG A 126 -10.92 -2.64 12.73
CA ARG A 126 -11.64 -2.58 11.44
C ARG A 126 -10.73 -3.10 10.34
N LEU A 127 -11.23 -4.05 9.56
CA LEU A 127 -10.50 -4.69 8.47
C LEU A 127 -11.14 -4.27 7.14
N ILE A 128 -10.35 -3.70 6.23
CA ILE A 128 -10.80 -3.24 4.92
C ILE A 128 -10.01 -3.96 3.85
N ASP A 129 -10.65 -4.86 3.11
CA ASP A 129 -10.08 -5.55 1.94
C ASP A 129 -11.24 -6.12 1.11
N PHE A 130 -11.18 -6.00 -0.21
CA PHE A 130 -12.20 -6.52 -1.14
C PHE A 130 -11.87 -7.93 -1.65
N ASP A 131 -10.63 -8.38 -1.46
CA ASP A 131 -10.14 -9.63 -2.01
C ASP A 131 -10.66 -10.86 -1.23
N GLN A 132 -10.71 -11.97 -1.97
CA GLN A 132 -10.91 -13.30 -1.40
C GLN A 132 -9.58 -14.02 -1.18
N VAL A 133 -9.58 -15.01 -0.29
CA VAL A 133 -8.46 -15.93 -0.12
C VAL A 133 -8.33 -16.79 -1.38
N THR A 134 -7.16 -16.76 -2.00
CA THR A 134 -6.81 -17.63 -3.13
C THR A 134 -5.87 -18.76 -2.69
N LEU A 135 -5.72 -19.80 -3.50
CA LEU A 135 -4.69 -20.84 -3.25
C LEU A 135 -3.29 -20.23 -3.12
N SER A 136 -2.96 -19.27 -3.98
CA SER A 136 -1.69 -18.55 -3.94
C SER A 136 -1.54 -17.64 -2.72
N SER A 137 -2.61 -17.32 -2.00
CA SER A 137 -2.53 -16.55 -0.75
C SER A 137 -1.96 -17.37 0.41
N LEU A 138 -2.12 -18.70 0.38
CA LEU A 138 -1.75 -19.59 1.49
C LEU A 138 -0.25 -19.64 1.78
N ASN A 139 0.60 -19.22 0.85
CA ASN A 139 2.04 -19.15 1.08
C ASN A 139 2.48 -18.00 2.02
N ARG A 140 1.61 -17.03 2.27
CA ARG A 140 1.97 -15.78 2.98
C ARG A 140 0.86 -15.16 3.83
N HIS A 141 -0.38 -15.64 3.77
CA HIS A 141 -1.46 -15.13 4.61
C HIS A 141 -1.40 -15.75 6.00
N ALA A 142 -1.48 -14.94 7.06
CA ALA A 142 -1.14 -15.36 8.43
C ALA A 142 -1.99 -16.52 8.98
N VAL A 143 -3.27 -16.57 8.60
CA VAL A 143 -4.26 -17.44 9.27
C VAL A 143 -5.13 -18.28 8.32
N ALA A 144 -4.97 -18.09 7.01
CA ALA A 144 -5.83 -18.73 6.02
C ALA A 144 -5.46 -20.19 5.85
N THR A 145 -6.47 -21.03 5.66
CA THR A 145 -6.30 -22.46 5.40
C THR A 145 -6.91 -22.84 4.04
N LEU A 146 -6.69 -24.07 3.59
CA LEU A 146 -7.30 -24.58 2.35
C LEU A 146 -8.84 -24.45 2.36
N ALA A 147 -9.46 -24.59 3.54
CA ALA A 147 -10.91 -24.47 3.69
C ALA A 147 -11.42 -23.03 3.55
N ASP A 148 -10.54 -22.03 3.60
CA ASP A 148 -10.91 -20.62 3.51
C ASP A 148 -10.78 -20.08 2.07
N VAL A 149 -10.30 -20.88 1.10
CA VAL A 149 -10.21 -20.47 -0.31
C VAL A 149 -11.59 -20.10 -0.86
N GLY A 150 -11.70 -18.92 -1.47
CA GLY A 150 -12.96 -18.33 -1.95
C GLY A 150 -13.73 -17.54 -0.89
N THR A 151 -13.25 -17.47 0.35
CA THR A 151 -13.86 -16.59 1.37
C THR A 151 -13.21 -15.21 1.37
N PRO A 152 -13.95 -14.12 1.65
CA PRO A 152 -13.35 -12.79 1.82
C PRO A 152 -12.26 -12.78 2.90
N LYS A 153 -11.10 -12.17 2.61
CA LYS A 153 -9.94 -12.17 3.53
C LYS A 153 -10.27 -11.57 4.90
N VAL A 154 -11.08 -10.51 4.92
CA VAL A 154 -11.55 -9.88 6.16
C VAL A 154 -12.31 -10.85 7.08
N HIS A 155 -13.15 -11.71 6.50
CA HIS A 155 -13.91 -12.71 7.25
C HIS A 155 -13.06 -13.91 7.65
N CYS A 156 -12.08 -14.32 6.82
CA CYS A 156 -11.10 -15.33 7.19
C CYS A 156 -10.31 -14.93 8.45
N LEU A 157 -9.85 -13.67 8.50
CA LEU A 157 -9.16 -13.12 9.68
C LEU A 157 -10.06 -13.14 10.91
N ARG A 158 -11.27 -12.58 10.82
CA ARG A 158 -12.24 -12.55 11.92
C ARG A 158 -12.53 -13.95 12.45
N LYS A 159 -12.92 -14.88 11.57
CA LYS A 159 -13.25 -16.27 11.91
C LYS A 159 -12.13 -16.94 12.69
N ARG A 160 -10.87 -16.78 12.27
CA ARG A 160 -9.75 -17.42 12.96
C ARG A 160 -9.35 -16.70 14.24
N LEU A 161 -9.32 -15.38 14.24
CA LEU A 161 -8.83 -14.61 15.37
C LEU A 161 -9.86 -14.54 16.51
N GLU A 162 -11.16 -14.59 16.25
CA GLU A 162 -12.17 -14.71 17.32
C GLU A 162 -11.99 -16.01 18.15
N GLN A 163 -11.45 -17.08 17.56
CA GLN A 163 -11.12 -18.32 18.28
C GLN A 163 -9.92 -18.16 19.23
N VAL A 164 -9.07 -17.14 19.00
CA VAL A 164 -7.84 -16.89 19.77
C VAL A 164 -8.03 -15.74 20.76
N THR A 165 -8.73 -14.70 20.32
CA THR A 165 -8.94 -13.44 21.02
C THR A 165 -10.43 -13.10 20.98
N PRO A 166 -11.28 -13.85 21.70
CA PRO A 166 -12.74 -13.68 21.67
C PRO A 166 -13.21 -12.32 22.22
N TRP A 167 -12.32 -11.58 22.89
CA TRP A 167 -12.57 -10.21 23.36
C TRP A 167 -12.34 -9.14 22.28
N THR A 168 -11.77 -9.49 21.12
CA THR A 168 -11.50 -8.53 20.05
C THR A 168 -12.70 -8.44 19.12
N HIS A 169 -13.24 -7.25 18.99
CA HIS A 169 -14.28 -6.89 18.04
C HIS A 169 -13.67 -6.59 16.66
N PHE A 170 -14.10 -7.35 15.66
CA PHE A 170 -13.68 -7.18 14.26
C PHE A 170 -14.83 -6.60 13.42
N GLU A 171 -14.67 -5.38 12.92
CA GLU A 171 -15.55 -4.78 11.91
C GLU A 171 -14.98 -5.07 10.52
N CYS A 172 -15.57 -6.01 9.80
CA CYS A 172 -15.13 -6.39 8.45
C CYS A 172 -15.84 -5.54 7.39
N ARG A 173 -15.08 -4.81 6.57
CA ARG A 173 -15.55 -4.11 5.38
C ARG A 173 -14.96 -4.75 4.14
N ASN A 174 -15.77 -5.55 3.44
CA ASN A 174 -15.36 -6.23 2.21
C ASN A 174 -15.44 -5.29 1.00
N GLU A 175 -14.61 -4.25 0.99
CA GLU A 175 -14.69 -3.11 0.07
C GLU A 175 -13.30 -2.69 -0.40
N LEU A 176 -13.22 -2.12 -1.60
CA LEU A 176 -12.00 -1.52 -2.13
C LEU A 176 -11.82 -0.13 -1.48
N PHE A 177 -10.58 0.18 -1.09
CA PHE A 177 -10.26 1.52 -0.62
C PHE A 177 -10.07 2.48 -1.80
N SER A 178 -10.72 3.64 -1.74
CA SER A 178 -10.50 4.73 -2.69
C SER A 178 -10.60 6.09 -2.01
N GLU A 179 -10.15 7.15 -2.68
CA GLU A 179 -10.25 8.51 -2.15
C GLU A 179 -11.71 8.92 -1.86
N GLN A 180 -12.65 8.49 -2.72
CA GLN A 180 -14.08 8.81 -2.58
C GLN A 180 -14.72 8.11 -1.38
N THR A 181 -14.27 6.90 -1.04
CA THR A 181 -14.82 6.10 0.06
C THR A 181 -14.07 6.31 1.37
N ALA A 182 -12.89 6.94 1.35
CA ALA A 182 -12.02 7.14 2.50
C ALA A 182 -12.73 7.72 3.72
N ALA A 183 -13.57 8.75 3.54
CA ALA A 183 -14.30 9.38 4.63
C ALA A 183 -15.27 8.43 5.35
N ALA A 184 -15.97 7.59 4.59
CA ALA A 184 -16.87 6.59 5.17
C ALA A 184 -16.08 5.42 5.77
N GLN A 185 -15.03 4.97 5.10
CA GLN A 185 -14.20 3.81 5.46
C GLN A 185 -13.36 4.04 6.73
N LEU A 186 -12.85 5.25 6.92
CA LEU A 186 -12.04 5.66 8.06
C LEU A 186 -12.86 6.40 9.15
N ALA A 187 -14.19 6.42 9.02
CA ALA A 187 -15.08 7.06 9.98
C ALA A 187 -14.98 6.46 11.39
N PRO A 188 -15.34 7.20 12.44
CA PRO A 188 -15.42 6.68 13.79
C PRO A 188 -16.25 5.39 13.92
N MET A 189 -15.86 4.51 14.84
CA MET A 189 -16.65 3.34 15.23
C MET A 189 -17.33 3.65 16.57
N ASN A 190 -18.66 3.73 16.59
CA ASN A 190 -19.43 4.12 17.78
C ASN A 190 -18.86 5.42 18.40
N GLU A 191 -18.72 6.46 17.58
CA GLU A 191 -18.18 7.78 17.96
C GLU A 191 -16.69 7.82 18.35
N GLN A 192 -16.01 6.67 18.46
CA GLN A 192 -14.56 6.62 18.70
C GLN A 192 -13.80 6.79 17.36
N PRO A 193 -12.99 7.85 17.19
CA PRO A 193 -12.11 7.98 16.03
C PRO A 193 -11.01 6.92 16.05
N PRO A 194 -10.41 6.57 14.89
CA PRO A 194 -9.30 5.62 14.86
C PRO A 194 -8.07 6.20 15.56
N ASP A 195 -7.50 5.41 16.48
CA ASP A 195 -6.24 5.73 17.16
C ASP A 195 -5.04 5.52 16.22
N PHE A 196 -5.17 4.59 15.27
CA PHE A 196 -4.14 4.30 14.27
C PHE A 196 -4.73 3.66 13.01
N VAL A 197 -4.10 3.94 11.87
CA VAL A 197 -4.38 3.29 10.58
C VAL A 197 -3.13 2.56 10.09
N ILE A 198 -3.30 1.33 9.64
CA ILE A 198 -2.27 0.53 9.00
C ILE A 198 -2.59 0.42 7.51
N ASP A 199 -1.66 0.89 6.69
CA ASP A 199 -1.68 0.70 5.24
C ASP A 199 -0.83 -0.51 4.83
N ALA A 200 -1.51 -1.54 4.34
CA ALA A 200 -0.92 -2.74 3.74
C ALA A 200 -1.42 -2.96 2.29
N ILE A 201 -1.82 -1.87 1.61
CA ILE A 201 -2.27 -1.87 0.21
C ILE A 201 -1.07 -2.10 -0.73
N ASP A 202 -1.27 -2.82 -1.82
CA ASP A 202 -0.27 -3.06 -2.87
C ASP A 202 -0.43 -2.14 -4.10
N ASN A 203 -1.65 -1.70 -4.41
CA ASN A 203 -1.93 -0.68 -5.43
C ASN A 203 -1.42 0.71 -5.01
N ILE A 204 -0.69 1.38 -5.91
CA ILE A 204 -0.01 2.65 -5.62
C ILE A 204 -1.02 3.79 -5.42
N ASP A 205 -2.05 3.88 -6.26
CA ASP A 205 -3.00 5.00 -6.23
C ASP A 205 -3.88 4.96 -4.99
N SER A 206 -4.40 3.77 -4.64
CA SER A 206 -5.16 3.55 -3.41
C SER A 206 -4.31 3.81 -2.16
N LYS A 207 -3.04 3.40 -2.19
CA LYS A 207 -2.06 3.69 -1.14
C LYS A 207 -1.83 5.20 -0.97
N VAL A 208 -1.55 5.92 -2.05
CA VAL A 208 -1.33 7.36 -2.00
C VAL A 208 -2.58 8.09 -1.50
N ALA A 209 -3.77 7.70 -1.98
CA ALA A 209 -5.04 8.24 -1.50
C ALA A 209 -5.23 8.06 0.01
N LEU A 210 -4.95 6.86 0.54
CA LEU A 210 -5.03 6.58 1.97
C LEU A 210 -4.08 7.46 2.78
N LEU A 211 -2.80 7.48 2.38
CA LEU A 211 -1.77 8.22 3.10
C LEU A 211 -2.00 9.73 3.07
N ALA A 212 -2.41 10.27 1.92
CA ALA A 212 -2.73 11.68 1.80
C ALA A 212 -3.99 12.06 2.60
N TYR A 213 -5.03 11.20 2.60
CA TYR A 213 -6.23 11.43 3.40
C TYR A 213 -5.90 11.45 4.89
N CYS A 214 -5.14 10.46 5.39
CA CYS A 214 -4.72 10.41 6.79
C CYS A 214 -3.88 11.63 7.18
N TYR A 215 -2.93 12.02 6.33
CA TYR A 215 -2.09 13.20 6.57
C TYR A 215 -2.92 14.50 6.66
N LYS A 216 -3.83 14.74 5.71
CA LYS A 216 -4.69 15.94 5.69
C LYS A 216 -5.65 16.02 6.88
N ASN A 217 -6.08 14.87 7.41
CA ASN A 217 -7.03 14.79 8.53
C ASN A 217 -6.35 14.54 9.89
N ASN A 218 -5.02 14.59 9.97
CA ASN A 218 -4.25 14.31 11.19
C ASN A 218 -4.56 12.93 11.82
N ILE A 219 -4.83 11.92 10.98
CA ILE A 219 -5.03 10.54 11.42
C ILE A 219 -3.67 9.84 11.42
N LYS A 220 -3.27 9.28 12.58
CA LYS A 220 -2.02 8.53 12.71
C LYS A 220 -2.02 7.33 11.77
N VAL A 221 -1.00 7.21 10.93
CA VAL A 221 -0.89 6.14 9.93
C VAL A 221 0.52 5.61 9.84
N ILE A 222 0.67 4.29 9.63
CA ILE A 222 1.91 3.66 9.22
C ILE A 222 1.68 2.86 7.94
N SER A 223 2.64 2.92 7.01
CA SER A 223 2.53 2.21 5.74
C SER A 223 3.59 1.14 5.55
N SER A 224 3.17 -0.01 5.04
CA SER A 224 4.07 -1.01 4.49
C SER A 224 4.41 -0.70 3.03
N MET A 225 5.71 -0.65 2.74
CA MET A 225 6.25 -0.56 1.38
C MET A 225 6.40 -1.95 0.75
N GLY A 226 7.28 -2.10 -0.24
CA GLY A 226 7.37 -3.31 -1.05
C GLY A 226 8.01 -4.45 -0.26
N ALA A 227 7.25 -5.51 0.06
CA ALA A 227 7.79 -6.71 0.73
C ALA A 227 8.19 -7.85 -0.23
N GLY A 228 7.83 -7.76 -1.51
CA GLY A 228 8.17 -8.78 -2.51
C GLY A 228 9.56 -8.63 -3.11
N CYS A 229 10.05 -9.68 -3.79
CA CYS A 229 11.42 -9.79 -4.32
C CYS A 229 12.53 -9.58 -3.27
N LYS A 230 12.22 -9.76 -1.99
CA LYS A 230 13.13 -9.60 -0.87
C LYS A 230 13.31 -10.92 -0.13
N SER A 231 14.45 -11.09 0.51
CA SER A 231 14.83 -12.29 1.28
C SER A 231 15.55 -11.99 2.59
N ASP A 232 16.12 -10.80 2.75
CA ASP A 232 16.97 -10.45 3.89
C ASP A 232 16.19 -9.62 4.93
N PRO A 233 15.79 -10.22 6.06
CA PRO A 233 15.05 -9.51 7.09
C PRO A 233 15.90 -8.50 7.87
N THR A 234 17.23 -8.63 7.84
CA THR A 234 18.13 -7.71 8.56
C THR A 234 18.20 -6.32 7.92
N ARG A 235 17.65 -6.18 6.71
CA ARG A 235 17.59 -4.93 5.96
C ARG A 235 16.24 -4.24 6.04
N ILE A 236 15.37 -4.64 6.97
CA ILE A 236 14.08 -3.99 7.21
C ILE A 236 14.28 -2.82 8.16
N PHE A 237 13.74 -1.66 7.79
CA PHE A 237 13.82 -0.43 8.58
C PHE A 237 12.42 0.15 8.75
N ILE A 238 12.24 0.85 9.88
CA ILE A 238 11.09 1.71 10.15
C ILE A 238 11.62 3.13 10.18
N GLY A 239 11.06 4.02 9.36
CA GLY A 239 11.52 5.40 9.25
C GLY A 239 10.50 6.25 8.52
N ASP A 240 10.72 7.55 8.44
CA ASP A 240 9.83 8.43 7.68
C ASP A 240 9.88 8.11 6.18
N ILE A 241 8.78 8.32 5.46
CA ILE A 241 8.70 8.09 4.01
C ILE A 241 9.72 8.90 3.21
N SER A 242 10.13 10.07 3.70
CA SER A 242 11.21 10.87 3.11
C SER A 242 12.56 10.16 3.20
N THR A 243 12.76 9.32 4.21
CA THR A 243 14.02 8.62 4.49
C THR A 243 14.16 7.29 3.78
N SER A 244 13.09 6.73 3.22
CA SER A 244 13.17 5.41 2.60
C SER A 244 14.06 5.38 1.34
N THR A 245 14.80 4.29 1.17
CA THR A 245 15.73 4.05 0.04
C THR A 245 15.61 2.65 -0.51
N ASP A 246 16.09 2.46 -1.75
CA ASP A 246 16.23 1.16 -2.41
C ASP A 246 14.92 0.34 -2.52
N ASP A 247 13.76 1.00 -2.40
CA ASP A 247 12.43 0.40 -2.54
C ASP A 247 11.61 1.09 -3.66
N PRO A 248 11.33 0.40 -4.78
CA PRO A 248 10.57 0.96 -5.90
C PRO A 248 9.15 1.40 -5.55
N LEU A 249 8.46 0.68 -4.65
CA LEU A 249 7.12 1.04 -4.22
C LEU A 249 7.17 2.31 -3.37
N SER A 250 8.15 2.40 -2.48
CA SER A 250 8.34 3.59 -1.65
C SER A 250 8.70 4.82 -2.48
N LYS A 251 9.59 4.68 -3.47
CA LYS A 251 9.93 5.74 -4.43
C LYS A 251 8.71 6.25 -5.19
N SER A 252 7.90 5.36 -5.74
CA SER A 252 6.70 5.73 -6.50
C SER A 252 5.66 6.42 -5.62
N THR A 253 5.45 5.89 -4.41
CA THR A 253 4.51 6.45 -3.42
C THR A 253 4.95 7.83 -2.96
N ARG A 254 6.22 8.01 -2.58
CA ARG A 254 6.79 9.31 -2.19
C ARG A 254 6.68 10.35 -3.29
N ARG A 255 6.98 9.98 -4.54
CA ARG A 255 6.86 10.91 -5.69
C ARG A 255 5.44 11.42 -5.83
N LYS A 256 4.44 10.55 -5.78
CA LYS A 256 3.02 10.93 -5.88
C LYS A 256 2.53 11.73 -4.66
N LEU A 257 2.95 11.36 -3.45
CA LEU A 257 2.59 12.09 -2.23
C LEU A 257 3.13 13.52 -2.20
N ARG A 258 4.35 13.73 -2.71
CA ARG A 258 4.93 15.07 -2.83
C ARG A 258 4.12 15.99 -3.74
N LEU A 259 3.47 15.45 -4.76
CA LEU A 259 2.55 16.21 -5.63
C LEU A 259 1.29 16.64 -4.89
N GLN A 260 0.91 15.92 -3.83
CA GLN A 260 -0.21 16.28 -2.99
C GLN A 260 0.21 17.13 -1.77
N GLY A 261 1.45 17.64 -1.77
CA GLY A 261 2.00 18.47 -0.70
C GLY A 261 2.55 17.70 0.51
N VAL A 262 2.57 16.37 0.48
CA VAL A 262 3.05 15.53 1.58
C VAL A 262 4.51 15.16 1.38
N LYS A 263 5.42 15.78 2.15
CA LYS A 263 6.88 15.59 2.02
C LYS A 263 7.45 14.55 2.99
N ASP A 264 6.97 14.59 4.22
CA ASP A 264 7.41 13.83 5.39
C ASP A 264 6.23 13.66 6.38
N GLY A 265 6.49 13.07 7.55
CA GLY A 265 5.53 12.91 8.65
C GLY A 265 4.75 11.59 8.61
N ILE A 266 5.13 10.66 7.72
CA ILE A 266 4.46 9.36 7.58
C ILE A 266 5.50 8.26 7.84
N PRO A 267 5.40 7.52 8.96
CA PRO A 267 6.24 6.37 9.21
C PRO A 267 5.93 5.24 8.22
N VAL A 268 6.98 4.61 7.72
CA VAL A 268 6.91 3.51 6.76
C VAL A 268 7.85 2.37 7.13
N VAL A 269 7.43 1.14 6.83
CA VAL A 269 8.29 -0.04 6.87
C VAL A 269 8.75 -0.36 5.46
N TYR A 270 10.06 -0.38 5.25
CA TYR A 270 10.70 -0.64 3.96
C TYR A 270 11.93 -1.53 4.16
N SER A 271 12.54 -1.95 3.06
CA SER A 271 13.82 -2.64 3.13
C SER A 271 14.79 -2.08 2.11
N THR A 272 16.06 -2.01 2.52
CA THR A 272 17.19 -1.53 1.70
C THR A 272 17.88 -2.67 0.94
N GLU A 273 17.25 -3.85 0.87
CA GLU A 273 17.72 -4.94 0.04
C GLU A 273 17.62 -4.57 -1.44
N ARG A 274 18.77 -4.51 -2.11
CA ARG A 274 18.84 -4.16 -3.52
C ARG A 274 18.51 -5.38 -4.39
N PRO A 275 17.76 -5.19 -5.49
CA PRO A 275 17.70 -6.16 -6.56
C PRO A 275 19.11 -6.43 -7.12
N GLY A 276 19.39 -7.67 -7.52
CA GLY A 276 20.69 -8.07 -8.04
C GLY A 276 20.65 -9.41 -8.76
N PRO A 277 21.72 -9.77 -9.50
CA PRO A 277 21.78 -11.01 -10.27
C PRO A 277 21.57 -12.23 -9.35
N GLY A 278 20.68 -13.14 -9.76
CA GLY A 278 20.29 -14.32 -8.99
C GLY A 278 19.23 -14.08 -7.91
N LYS A 279 18.76 -12.84 -7.74
CA LYS A 279 17.59 -12.53 -6.89
C LYS A 279 16.29 -12.73 -7.69
N ALA A 280 15.19 -12.88 -6.97
CA ALA A 280 13.88 -13.05 -7.59
C ALA A 280 13.46 -11.78 -8.34
N GLU A 281 13.17 -11.91 -9.63
CA GLU A 281 12.73 -10.82 -10.50
C GLU A 281 11.26 -11.00 -10.91
N LEU A 282 10.66 -9.94 -11.44
CA LEU A 282 9.30 -10.01 -12.00
C LEU A 282 9.25 -11.10 -13.06
N GLN A 283 8.31 -12.04 -12.90
CA GLN A 283 8.14 -13.10 -13.89
C GLN A 283 7.72 -12.49 -15.24
N PRO A 284 8.29 -13.00 -16.36
CA PRO A 284 7.81 -12.62 -17.68
C PRO A 284 6.35 -13.03 -17.84
N LEU A 285 5.59 -12.24 -18.58
CA LEU A 285 4.21 -12.59 -18.93
C LEU A 285 4.22 -13.82 -19.83
N SER A 286 3.23 -14.69 -19.69
CA SER A 286 3.04 -15.79 -20.63
C SER A 286 2.67 -15.25 -22.02
N GLU A 287 3.06 -15.96 -23.09
CA GLU A 287 2.77 -15.53 -24.47
C GLU A 287 1.24 -15.40 -24.71
N GLU A 288 0.43 -16.18 -24.01
CA GLU A 288 -1.04 -16.11 -24.05
C GLU A 288 -1.61 -14.84 -23.41
N GLU A 289 -0.98 -14.31 -22.35
CA GLU A 289 -1.39 -13.06 -21.71
C GLU A 289 -0.99 -11.84 -22.54
N VAL A 290 0.19 -11.89 -23.17
CA VAL A 290 0.66 -10.85 -24.11
C VAL A 290 -0.28 -10.75 -25.33
N ALA A 291 -0.83 -11.88 -25.78
CA ALA A 291 -1.76 -11.92 -26.91
C ALA A 291 -3.16 -11.34 -26.61
N ARG A 292 -3.55 -11.20 -25.35
CA ARG A 292 -4.89 -10.70 -24.94
C ARG A 292 -5.00 -9.17 -24.84
N GLY A 293 -3.94 -8.42 -25.12
CA GLY A 293 -3.98 -6.96 -25.25
C GLY A 293 -2.95 -6.20 -24.43
N SER A 294 -3.04 -4.87 -24.49
CA SER A 294 -2.17 -3.91 -23.83
C SER A 294 -2.02 -4.22 -22.33
N VAL A 295 -0.79 -4.21 -21.81
CA VAL A 295 -0.41 -4.60 -20.43
C VAL A 295 -1.16 -3.83 -19.31
N GLY A 296 -1.94 -2.79 -19.62
CA GLY A 296 -2.81 -2.08 -18.67
C GLY A 296 -4.26 -2.59 -18.60
N GLU A 297 -4.72 -3.40 -19.56
CA GLU A 297 -6.13 -3.80 -19.73
C GLU A 297 -6.42 -5.26 -19.30
N LEU A 298 -5.39 -6.00 -18.90
CA LEU A 298 -5.50 -7.41 -18.48
C LEU A 298 -5.78 -7.58 -16.98
N GLY A 299 -5.77 -6.49 -16.21
CA GLY A 299 -6.22 -6.48 -14.82
C GLY A 299 -7.75 -6.53 -14.76
N VAL A 300 -8.32 -7.23 -13.77
CA VAL A 300 -9.77 -7.21 -13.49
C VAL A 300 -10.26 -5.77 -13.20
N LEU A 301 -9.32 -4.89 -12.82
CA LEU A 301 -9.49 -3.45 -12.69
C LEU A 301 -8.34 -2.75 -13.41
N ALA A 302 -8.61 -1.57 -14.01
CA ALA A 302 -7.56 -0.68 -14.50
C ALA A 302 -6.56 -0.41 -13.36
N ASP A 303 -5.26 -0.51 -13.65
CA ASP A 303 -4.13 -0.30 -12.72
C ASP A 303 -3.75 -1.45 -11.75
N PHE A 304 -4.34 -2.65 -11.89
CA PHE A 304 -3.85 -3.83 -11.17
C PHE A 304 -2.66 -4.50 -11.87
N ARG A 305 -1.69 -5.03 -11.11
CA ARG A 305 -0.47 -5.63 -11.68
C ARG A 305 -0.80 -6.91 -12.46
N VAL A 306 -0.55 -6.88 -13.76
CA VAL A 306 -0.61 -8.06 -14.66
C VAL A 306 0.54 -9.04 -14.41
N ARG A 307 1.63 -8.59 -13.77
CA ARG A 307 2.81 -9.43 -13.47
C ARG A 307 2.81 -9.91 -12.01
N ILE A 308 2.98 -11.22 -11.82
CA ILE A 308 3.16 -11.83 -10.51
C ILE A 308 4.54 -11.41 -9.98
N LEU A 309 4.55 -10.64 -8.90
CA LEU A 309 5.77 -10.35 -8.13
C LEU A 309 6.08 -11.59 -7.27
N PRO A 310 7.26 -12.22 -7.39
CA PRO A 310 7.63 -13.30 -6.49
C PRO A 310 7.68 -12.82 -5.03
N VAL A 311 7.07 -13.59 -4.13
CA VAL A 311 7.03 -13.26 -2.71
C VAL A 311 7.41 -14.49 -1.90
N LEU A 312 8.47 -14.36 -1.10
CA LEU A 312 8.78 -15.29 -0.03
C LEU A 312 7.98 -14.89 1.21
N GLY A 313 7.11 -15.77 1.72
CA GLY A 313 6.13 -15.44 2.77
C GLY A 313 6.71 -14.90 4.07
N THR A 314 7.98 -15.17 4.36
CA THR A 314 8.71 -14.63 5.53
C THR A 314 8.80 -13.11 5.49
N MET A 315 9.01 -12.49 4.33
CA MET A 315 9.21 -11.04 4.24
C MET A 315 7.92 -10.25 4.52
N PRO A 316 6.78 -10.53 3.88
CA PRO A 316 5.51 -9.90 4.26
C PRO A 316 5.14 -10.12 5.73
N ALA A 317 5.41 -11.30 6.27
CA ALA A 317 5.17 -11.59 7.68
C ALA A 317 5.97 -10.66 8.59
N ILE A 318 7.28 -10.53 8.36
CA ILE A 318 8.15 -9.67 9.17
C ILE A 318 7.78 -8.20 9.00
N PHE A 319 7.40 -7.76 7.79
CA PHE A 319 6.85 -6.41 7.58
C PHE A 319 5.58 -6.20 8.40
N GLY A 320 4.65 -7.16 8.41
CA GLY A 320 3.43 -7.08 9.19
C GLY A 320 3.68 -7.03 10.69
N LEU A 321 4.66 -7.81 11.18
CA LEU A 321 5.09 -7.79 12.58
C LEU A 321 5.77 -6.45 12.95
N ALA A 322 6.60 -5.90 12.07
CA ALA A 322 7.25 -4.62 12.27
C ALA A 322 6.23 -3.46 12.35
N VAL A 323 5.24 -3.47 11.44
CA VAL A 323 4.12 -2.53 11.45
C VAL A 323 3.33 -2.65 12.76
N ALA A 324 2.90 -3.86 13.13
CA ALA A 324 2.15 -4.07 14.37
C ALA A 324 2.94 -3.65 15.61
N ASN A 325 4.24 -3.95 15.66
CA ASN A 325 5.10 -3.53 16.75
C ASN A 325 5.14 -2.01 16.88
N HIS A 326 5.33 -1.27 15.79
CA HIS A 326 5.29 0.19 15.82
C HIS A 326 3.97 0.73 16.36
N VAL A 327 2.83 0.19 15.90
CA VAL A 327 1.50 0.60 16.35
C VAL A 327 1.30 0.30 17.84
N ILE A 328 1.70 -0.89 18.30
CA ILE A 328 1.59 -1.29 19.71
C ILE A 328 2.40 -0.35 20.60
N LEU A 329 3.66 -0.10 20.27
CA LEU A 329 4.53 0.77 21.06
C LEU A 329 4.04 2.23 21.04
N SER A 330 3.55 2.71 19.89
CA SER A 330 3.00 4.06 19.77
C SER A 330 1.70 4.26 20.56
N ILE A 331 0.82 3.27 20.61
CA ILE A 331 -0.45 3.35 21.37
C ILE A 331 -0.18 3.20 22.87
N ALA A 332 0.76 2.33 23.26
CA ALA A 332 1.11 2.12 24.66
C ALA A 332 1.96 3.25 25.26
N ASP A 333 2.36 4.25 24.44
CA ASP A 333 3.36 5.28 24.77
C ASP A 333 4.67 4.67 25.28
N TYR A 334 5.07 3.52 24.70
CA TYR A 334 6.35 2.88 25.02
C TYR A 334 7.47 3.56 24.23
N PRO A 335 8.59 3.94 24.89
CA PRO A 335 9.69 4.63 24.23
C PRO A 335 10.33 3.74 23.16
N HIS A 336 10.39 4.25 21.93
CA HIS A 336 11.03 3.56 20.82
C HIS A 336 11.66 4.57 19.86
N GLU A 337 12.90 4.31 19.49
CA GLU A 337 13.64 5.08 18.48
C GLU A 337 14.12 4.13 17.40
N TYR A 338 13.92 4.50 16.14
CA TYR A 338 14.44 3.75 15.02
C TYR A 338 15.68 4.42 14.45
N LEU A 339 16.63 3.60 13.99
CA LEU A 339 17.83 4.09 13.34
C LEU A 339 17.46 4.77 12.01
N PRO A 340 17.89 6.03 11.77
CA PRO A 340 17.67 6.69 10.48
C PRO A 340 18.47 5.95 9.39
N SER A 341 17.81 5.57 8.28
CA SER A 341 18.50 4.83 7.20
C SER A 341 19.31 5.74 6.27
N LYS A 342 18.99 7.04 6.20
CA LYS A 342 19.72 8.02 5.37
C LYS A 342 20.67 8.81 6.26
N SER A 343 21.97 8.55 6.11
CA SER A 343 23.02 9.46 6.57
C SER A 343 23.78 10.00 5.35
N ARG A 344 23.07 10.69 4.44
CA ARG A 344 23.65 11.32 3.23
C ARG A 344 23.53 12.84 3.23
N ASP A 345 23.10 13.46 4.33
CA ASP A 345 22.86 14.90 4.43
C ASP A 345 24.10 15.72 4.07
N LYS A 346 25.27 15.29 4.55
CA LYS A 346 26.57 15.89 4.17
C LYS A 346 26.86 15.81 2.67
N MET A 347 26.41 14.76 2.00
CA MET A 347 26.55 14.63 0.55
C MET A 347 25.64 15.63 -0.17
N TYR A 348 24.39 15.77 0.28
CA TYR A 348 23.44 16.73 -0.28
C TYR A 348 23.91 18.17 -0.05
N ASP A 349 24.42 18.50 1.14
CA ASP A 349 25.05 19.80 1.43
C ASP A 349 26.23 20.07 0.51
N GLY A 350 27.08 19.05 0.29
CA GLY A 350 28.21 19.16 -0.63
C GLY A 350 27.80 19.40 -2.08
N ILE A 351 26.68 18.80 -2.53
CA ILE A 351 26.13 19.03 -3.88
C ILE A 351 25.48 20.41 -3.96
N LEU A 352 24.74 20.84 -2.94
CA LEU A 352 24.12 22.17 -2.88
C LEU A 352 25.18 23.28 -2.93
N GLY A 353 26.25 23.14 -2.13
CA GLY A 353 27.38 24.08 -2.15
C GLY A 353 28.11 24.09 -3.50
N ALA A 354 28.27 22.92 -4.15
CA ALA A 354 28.86 22.84 -5.48
C ALA A 354 27.98 23.53 -6.55
N LEU A 355 26.65 23.39 -6.44
CA LEU A 355 25.70 24.05 -7.32
C LEU A 355 25.71 25.58 -7.13
N GLN A 356 25.70 26.06 -5.89
CA GLN A 356 25.82 27.49 -5.57
C GLN A 356 27.09 28.09 -6.19
N GLY A 357 28.24 27.41 -6.00
CA GLY A 357 29.50 27.86 -6.59
C GLY A 357 29.49 27.80 -8.12
N ALA A 358 28.80 26.84 -8.74
CA ALA A 358 28.69 26.75 -10.19
C ALA A 358 27.84 27.89 -10.78
N GLU A 359 26.70 28.20 -10.16
CA GLU A 359 25.84 29.32 -10.58
C GLU A 359 26.54 30.67 -10.39
N GLU A 360 27.27 30.87 -9.29
CA GLU A 360 28.05 32.10 -9.08
C GLU A 360 29.14 32.26 -10.16
N ARG A 361 29.87 31.18 -10.48
CA ARG A 361 30.87 31.19 -11.56
C ARG A 361 30.28 31.46 -12.93
N LEU A 362 29.04 31.01 -13.17
CA LEU A 362 28.34 31.23 -14.43
C LEU A 362 27.83 32.68 -14.54
N ALA A 363 27.24 33.21 -13.47
CA ALA A 363 26.81 34.60 -13.40
C ALA A 363 27.99 35.56 -13.62
N ARG A 364 29.15 35.25 -13.03
CA ARG A 364 30.39 36.00 -13.20
C ARG A 364 30.91 36.01 -14.64
N ALA A 365 30.77 34.88 -15.33
CA ALA A 365 31.29 34.73 -16.69
C ALA A 365 30.41 35.39 -17.76
N LEU A 366 29.11 35.56 -17.50
CA LEU A 366 28.14 35.94 -18.55
C LEU A 366 27.45 37.29 -18.31
N PHE A 367 27.17 37.70 -17.07
CA PHE A 367 26.23 38.81 -16.83
C PHE A 367 26.67 39.83 -15.78
N ILE A 368 27.41 39.46 -14.73
CA ILE A 368 27.68 40.35 -13.59
C ILE A 368 29.12 40.18 -13.10
N GLU A 369 29.91 41.26 -12.96
CA GLU A 369 31.28 41.16 -12.45
C GLU A 369 31.36 40.72 -10.97
N GLU A 370 30.42 41.20 -10.14
CA GLU A 370 30.35 40.89 -8.71
C GLU A 370 29.10 40.03 -8.38
N ALA A 371 29.28 38.72 -8.44
CA ALA A 371 28.23 37.72 -8.15
C ALA A 371 28.28 37.18 -6.70
N GLN A 372 29.12 37.74 -5.83
CA GLN A 372 29.33 37.21 -4.48
C GLN A 372 28.01 37.21 -3.68
N GLY A 373 27.72 36.10 -3.00
CA GLY A 373 26.48 35.95 -2.20
C GLY A 373 25.24 35.60 -3.04
N LEU A 374 25.41 35.12 -4.27
CA LEU A 374 24.29 34.63 -5.10
C LEU A 374 23.58 33.46 -4.42
N LYS A 375 22.33 33.68 -4.01
CA LYS A 375 21.48 32.65 -3.42
C LYS A 375 20.79 31.84 -4.51
N VAL A 376 20.83 30.53 -4.38
CA VAL A 376 20.10 29.61 -5.27
C VAL A 376 18.80 29.19 -4.59
N PRO A 377 17.63 29.24 -5.26
CA PRO A 377 16.32 28.88 -4.71
C PRO A 377 16.10 27.36 -4.69
N ILE A 378 17.13 26.60 -4.32
CA ILE A 378 17.12 25.14 -4.22
C ILE A 378 17.52 24.78 -2.79
N THR A 379 16.72 23.96 -2.12
CA THR A 379 16.98 23.50 -0.75
C THR A 379 17.76 22.20 -0.73
N GLN A 380 18.29 21.81 0.44
CA GLN A 380 18.95 20.51 0.62
C GLN A 380 18.00 19.34 0.28
N ASP A 381 16.72 19.46 0.63
CA ASP A 381 15.68 18.47 0.32
C ASP A 381 15.41 18.34 -1.18
N ASP A 382 15.44 19.46 -1.91
CA ASP A 382 15.30 19.47 -3.37
C ASP A 382 16.52 18.80 -4.04
N VAL A 383 17.73 18.98 -3.47
CA VAL A 383 18.92 18.24 -3.93
C VAL A 383 18.76 16.75 -3.68
N GLY A 384 18.33 16.34 -2.49
CA GLY A 384 18.05 14.94 -2.19
C GLY A 384 17.00 14.34 -3.13
N TYR A 385 15.94 15.10 -3.44
CA TYR A 385 14.91 14.72 -4.40
C TYR A 385 15.48 14.49 -5.81
N LEU A 386 16.20 15.47 -6.35
CA LEU A 386 16.77 15.37 -7.69
C LEU A 386 17.74 14.18 -7.77
N VAL A 387 18.63 14.05 -6.79
CA VAL A 387 19.64 12.99 -6.77
C VAL A 387 19.00 11.61 -6.71
N GLU A 388 18.14 11.35 -5.73
CA GLU A 388 17.65 10.00 -5.44
C GLU A 388 16.39 9.65 -6.26
N GLU A 389 15.45 10.59 -6.42
CA GLU A 389 14.16 10.31 -7.06
C GLU A 389 14.23 10.51 -8.57
N VAL A 390 14.75 11.66 -9.01
CA VAL A 390 14.75 11.99 -10.43
C VAL A 390 15.84 11.20 -11.15
N TYR A 391 17.06 11.17 -10.60
CA TYR A 391 18.23 10.58 -11.25
C TYR A 391 18.68 9.23 -10.66
N SER A 392 18.02 8.72 -9.62
CA SER A 392 18.32 7.38 -9.04
C SER A 392 19.77 7.21 -8.60
N GLY A 393 20.38 8.29 -8.11
CA GLY A 393 21.77 8.31 -7.62
C GLY A 393 22.81 8.06 -8.71
N ARG A 394 22.49 8.34 -9.97
CA ARG A 394 23.38 8.10 -11.13
C ARG A 394 23.43 9.30 -12.05
N SER A 395 24.59 9.55 -12.64
CA SER A 395 24.73 10.54 -13.72
C SER A 395 23.79 10.20 -14.87
N ILE A 396 23.07 11.21 -15.37
CA ILE A 396 22.22 11.06 -16.55
C ILE A 396 23.02 10.85 -17.83
N ILE A 397 24.33 11.13 -17.82
CA ILE A 397 25.23 10.96 -18.96
C ILE A 397 25.86 9.56 -18.94
N SER A 398 26.66 9.26 -17.91
CA SER A 398 27.45 8.01 -17.83
C SER A 398 26.80 6.88 -17.04
N GLY A 399 25.78 7.17 -16.24
CA GLY A 399 25.20 6.19 -15.30
C GLY A 399 26.06 5.91 -14.06
N LEU A 400 27.21 6.59 -13.91
CA LEU A 400 28.08 6.45 -12.73
C LEU A 400 27.42 7.05 -11.49
N SER A 401 27.68 6.47 -10.31
CA SER A 401 27.10 6.88 -9.03
C SER A 401 28.08 7.62 -8.10
N THR A 402 29.31 7.86 -8.57
CA THR A 402 30.38 8.46 -7.77
C THR A 402 30.60 9.93 -8.13
N ARG A 403 30.97 10.73 -7.12
CA ARG A 403 31.29 12.17 -7.26
C ARG A 403 30.22 12.95 -8.04
N LEU A 404 28.96 12.80 -7.64
CA LEU A 404 27.82 13.44 -8.30
C LEU A 404 27.74 14.94 -7.98
N THR A 405 27.18 15.72 -8.90
CA THR A 405 26.88 17.14 -8.73
C THR A 405 25.70 17.54 -9.63
N LEU A 406 24.92 18.53 -9.19
CA LEU A 406 23.87 19.15 -10.01
C LEU A 406 24.47 20.32 -10.80
N VAL A 407 24.07 20.46 -12.06
CA VAL A 407 24.50 21.54 -12.95
C VAL A 407 23.37 21.94 -13.89
N ARG A 408 23.36 23.20 -14.32
CA ARG A 408 22.42 23.71 -15.31
C ARG A 408 22.64 23.01 -16.67
N TRP A 409 21.57 22.51 -17.28
CA TRP A 409 21.64 21.82 -18.56
C TRP A 409 21.82 22.76 -19.75
N LYS A 410 20.99 23.81 -19.84
CA LYS A 410 20.98 24.77 -20.96
C LYS A 410 21.67 26.07 -20.58
N LYS A 411 22.44 26.65 -21.51
CA LYS A 411 23.04 27.99 -21.32
C LYS A 411 21.91 29.04 -21.21
N PRO A 412 21.92 29.89 -20.17
CA PRO A 412 20.91 30.96 -20.04
C PRO A 412 21.08 31.99 -21.15
N THR A 413 19.98 32.35 -21.81
CA THR A 413 19.97 33.30 -22.94
C THR A 413 19.80 34.76 -22.51
N ALA A 414 19.31 34.99 -21.30
CA ALA A 414 19.12 36.31 -20.70
C ALA A 414 19.70 36.32 -19.27
N ASN A 415 19.84 37.51 -18.70
CA ASN A 415 20.28 37.65 -17.31
C ASN A 415 19.33 36.88 -16.39
N PHE A 416 19.89 35.87 -15.71
CA PHE A 416 19.15 34.96 -14.84
C PHE A 416 19.30 35.32 -13.36
N VAL A 417 19.93 36.45 -13.04
CA VAL A 417 20.09 36.95 -11.68
C VAL A 417 19.02 38.00 -11.38
N ASP A 418 18.25 37.76 -10.34
CA ASP A 418 17.27 38.66 -9.78
C ASP A 418 17.92 39.56 -8.72
N GLU A 419 17.91 40.87 -8.97
CA GLU A 419 18.43 41.92 -8.09
C GLU A 419 17.31 42.81 -7.50
N ARG A 420 16.04 42.40 -7.63
CA ARG A 420 14.89 43.21 -7.15
C ARG A 420 14.90 43.46 -5.64
N THR A 421 15.59 42.61 -4.87
CA THR A 421 15.75 42.77 -3.41
C THR A 421 17.07 43.49 -3.12
N PRO A 422 17.05 44.71 -2.54
CA PRO A 422 18.27 45.44 -2.22
C PRO A 422 19.22 44.61 -1.35
N GLY A 423 20.47 44.44 -1.79
CA GLY A 423 21.51 43.71 -1.05
C GLY A 423 21.46 42.18 -1.18
N GLN A 424 20.50 41.60 -1.89
CA GLN A 424 20.41 40.15 -2.10
C GLN A 424 20.26 39.82 -3.59
N LYS A 425 21.23 39.07 -4.13
CA LYS A 425 21.18 38.52 -5.49
C LYS A 425 20.64 37.10 -5.42
N CYS A 426 19.64 36.78 -6.23
CA CYS A 426 19.04 35.44 -6.30
C CYS A 426 19.12 34.90 -7.73
N SER A 427 19.52 33.64 -7.90
CA SER A 427 19.41 32.97 -9.20
C SER A 427 17.95 32.62 -9.49
N MET A 428 17.50 32.81 -10.73
CA MET A 428 16.19 32.35 -11.22
C MET A 428 16.20 30.85 -11.60
N LEU A 429 17.13 30.07 -11.05
CA LEU A 429 17.26 28.63 -11.28
C LEU A 429 16.03 27.87 -10.77
N THR A 430 15.55 26.93 -11.58
CA THR A 430 14.47 26.01 -11.19
C THR A 430 14.94 24.56 -11.26
N MET A 431 14.20 23.63 -10.66
CA MET A 431 14.59 22.21 -10.66
C MET A 431 14.64 21.61 -12.08
N LYS A 432 13.78 22.09 -12.99
CA LYS A 432 13.76 21.69 -14.41
C LYS A 432 14.98 22.15 -15.22
N ASP A 433 15.79 23.03 -14.67
CA ASP A 433 17.03 23.47 -15.33
C ASP A 433 18.22 22.56 -15.00
N LEU A 434 18.07 21.68 -14.01
CA LEU A 434 19.17 20.93 -13.41
C LEU A 434 19.25 19.50 -13.92
N VAL A 435 20.48 19.04 -14.13
CA VAL A 435 20.81 17.65 -14.40
C VAL A 435 21.86 17.13 -13.44
N LEU A 436 21.77 15.85 -13.10
CA LEU A 436 22.76 15.17 -12.27
C LEU A 436 23.86 14.56 -13.14
N MET A 437 25.11 14.96 -12.88
CA MET A 437 26.29 14.50 -13.61
C MET A 437 27.41 14.16 -12.63
N THR A 438 28.47 13.49 -13.09
CA THR A 438 29.70 13.42 -12.29
C THR A 438 30.41 14.78 -12.29
N LYS A 439 31.24 15.08 -11.29
CA LYS A 439 31.99 16.35 -11.21
C LYS A 439 32.87 16.60 -12.44
N GLU A 440 33.43 15.55 -13.03
CA GLU A 440 34.26 15.64 -14.23
C GLU A 440 33.42 16.00 -15.47
N GLU A 441 32.28 15.32 -15.64
CA GLU A 441 31.30 15.62 -16.68
C GLU A 441 30.76 17.05 -16.56
N ALA A 442 30.41 17.47 -15.34
CA ALA A 442 29.91 18.81 -15.07
C ALA A 442 30.96 19.88 -15.39
N THR A 443 32.24 19.64 -15.11
CA THR A 443 33.33 20.57 -15.46
C THR A 443 33.49 20.69 -16.98
N LYS A 444 33.40 19.56 -17.71
CA LYS A 444 33.43 19.55 -19.18
C LYS A 444 32.23 20.31 -19.76
N HIS A 445 31.03 20.08 -19.22
CA HIS A 445 29.79 20.76 -19.61
C HIS A 445 29.86 22.27 -19.34
N GLU A 446 30.31 22.67 -18.15
CA GLU A 446 30.47 24.08 -17.76
C GLU A 446 31.41 24.81 -18.74
N LYS A 447 32.53 24.19 -19.11
CA LYS A 447 33.52 24.77 -20.03
C LYS A 447 33.04 24.80 -21.48
N ALA A 448 32.45 23.72 -21.97
CA ALA A 448 32.09 23.60 -23.38
C ALA A 448 30.77 24.32 -23.73
N VAL A 449 29.74 24.15 -22.91
CA VAL A 449 28.36 24.57 -23.21
C VAL A 449 27.98 25.84 -22.47
N LEU A 450 28.16 25.88 -21.14
CA LEU A 450 27.65 27.00 -20.35
C LEU A 450 28.50 28.28 -20.52
N LYS A 451 29.83 28.15 -20.43
CA LYS A 451 30.77 29.26 -20.63
C LYS A 451 31.26 29.35 -22.08
N GLY A 452 31.33 28.22 -22.77
CA GLY A 452 31.75 28.16 -24.17
C GLY A 452 30.64 28.54 -25.14
N GLU A 453 30.95 28.37 -26.44
CA GLU A 453 30.03 28.62 -27.56
C GLU A 453 29.51 27.32 -28.20
N LYS A 454 29.93 26.15 -27.71
CA LYS A 454 29.50 24.88 -28.28
C LYS A 454 28.04 24.63 -27.96
N ARG A 455 27.30 24.17 -28.96
CA ARG A 455 25.92 23.74 -28.79
C ARG A 455 25.86 22.34 -28.16
N LEU A 456 24.71 21.98 -27.59
CA LEU A 456 24.54 20.68 -26.92
C LEU A 456 24.77 19.50 -27.87
N ASP A 457 24.34 19.61 -29.13
CA ASP A 457 24.51 18.64 -30.21
C ASP A 457 25.97 18.46 -30.67
N GLU A 458 26.86 19.38 -30.32
CA GLU A 458 28.30 19.26 -30.58
C GLU A 458 29.05 18.55 -29.44
N VAL A 459 28.42 18.42 -28.27
CA VAL A 459 29.04 17.88 -27.05
C VAL A 459 28.47 16.51 -26.68
N TYR A 460 27.19 16.28 -26.95
CA TYR A 460 26.46 15.06 -26.64
C TYR A 460 25.80 14.48 -27.89
N ASP A 461 25.70 13.15 -27.94
CA ASP A 461 24.94 12.45 -28.96
C ASP A 461 23.42 12.69 -28.82
N ALA A 462 22.68 12.47 -29.90
CA ALA A 462 21.24 12.72 -29.95
C ALA A 462 20.44 11.86 -28.95
N GLU A 463 20.90 10.65 -28.65
CA GLU A 463 20.23 9.75 -27.69
C GLU A 463 20.34 10.31 -26.27
N THR A 464 21.53 10.76 -25.88
CA THR A 464 21.78 11.39 -24.58
C THR A 464 20.93 12.65 -24.40
N ILE A 465 20.87 13.52 -25.43
CA ILE A 465 20.04 14.74 -25.38
C ILE A 465 18.56 14.37 -25.21
N ALA A 466 18.04 13.44 -26.02
CA ALA A 466 16.65 13.01 -25.93
C ALA A 466 16.32 12.41 -24.54
N ARG A 467 17.26 11.63 -23.96
CA ARG A 467 17.12 11.07 -22.62
C ARG A 467 17.02 12.14 -21.53
N VAL A 468 17.87 13.17 -21.62
CA VAL A 468 17.85 14.29 -20.68
C VAL A 468 16.55 15.09 -20.84
N GLU A 469 16.19 15.48 -22.06
CA GLU A 469 15.00 16.30 -22.32
C GLU A 469 13.71 15.59 -21.92
N LYS A 470 13.61 14.27 -22.16
CA LYS A 470 12.49 13.47 -21.65
C LYS A 470 12.38 13.54 -20.14
N ARG A 471 13.50 13.45 -19.41
CA ARG A 471 13.51 13.54 -17.94
C ARG A 471 13.12 14.92 -17.43
N LEU A 472 13.58 15.99 -18.09
CA LEU A 472 13.23 17.36 -17.76
C LEU A 472 11.74 17.65 -18.04
N GLN A 473 11.19 17.14 -19.15
CA GLN A 473 9.76 17.25 -19.45
C GLN A 473 8.88 16.49 -18.45
N GLU A 474 9.32 15.31 -18.02
CA GLU A 474 8.66 14.60 -16.93
C GLU A 474 8.64 15.50 -15.68
N GLU A 475 9.78 16.06 -15.28
CA GLU A 475 9.87 16.94 -14.11
C GLU A 475 9.04 18.23 -14.24
N GLU A 476 8.98 18.84 -15.42
CA GLU A 476 8.15 20.02 -15.66
C GLU A 476 6.66 19.74 -15.42
N ARG A 477 6.18 18.54 -15.78
CA ARG A 477 4.81 18.11 -15.46
C ARG A 477 4.58 18.01 -13.96
N TYR A 478 5.58 17.56 -13.20
CA TYR A 478 5.48 17.44 -11.75
C TYR A 478 5.60 18.80 -11.04
N GLU A 479 6.41 19.73 -11.56
CA GLU A 479 6.55 21.08 -11.01
C GLU A 479 5.26 21.90 -11.15
N ARG A 480 4.49 21.73 -12.25
CA ARG A 480 3.18 22.40 -12.42
C ARG A 480 2.09 21.95 -11.45
N LEU A 481 2.30 20.83 -10.77
CA LEU A 481 1.37 20.26 -9.78
C LEU A 481 1.79 20.59 -8.34
N ARG A 482 2.96 21.21 -8.15
CA ARG A 482 3.53 21.63 -6.87
C ARG A 482 3.11 23.07 -6.58
#